data_AF-A0A7X9UC58-F1
#
_entry.id   AF-A0A7X9UC58-F1
#
_cell.length_a   1.000
_cell.length_b   1.000
_cell.length_c   1.000
_cell.angle_alpha   90.00
_cell.angle_beta   90.00
_cell.angle_gamma   90.00
#
_symmetry.space_group_name_H-M   'P 1'
#
loop_
_entity.id
_entity.type
_entity.pdbx_description
1 polymer ?
#
loop_
_entity_poly.entity_id
_entity_poly.type
_entity_poly.pdbx_seq_one_letter_code
_entity_poly.pdbx_strand_id
1 'polypeptide(L)'
;MVRRMQAAPERTAGEIAAMLGVSTSSVRHARQRYGRFAPKWKVPLCQRCGAHPVWSESRDGKRWGLCRQCTLDERAYIARNGERMARVDNAQRQARWKSRHK
;
A
#
# COMPACT_ATOMS: atom_id res chain seq x y z
N MET A 1 -1.89 -19.00 -18.08
CA MET A 1 -3.15 -19.05 -17.30
C MET A 1 -3.33 -17.84 -16.39
N VAL A 2 -2.45 -17.62 -15.39
CA VAL A 2 -2.55 -16.53 -14.39
C VAL A 2 -2.70 -15.12 -14.99
N ARG A 3 -1.90 -14.77 -16.00
CA ARG A 3 -1.95 -13.44 -16.65
C ARG A 3 -3.29 -13.14 -17.35
N ARG A 4 -4.00 -14.16 -17.83
CA ARG A 4 -5.35 -14.01 -18.41
C ARG A 4 -6.43 -13.88 -17.33
N MET A 5 -6.24 -14.53 -16.17
CA MET A 5 -7.12 -14.35 -15.00
C MET A 5 -7.01 -12.95 -14.38
N GLN A 6 -5.85 -12.29 -14.51
CA GLN A 6 -5.61 -10.91 -14.07
C GLN A 6 -6.36 -9.85 -14.89
N ALA A 7 -6.91 -10.20 -16.06
CA ALA A 7 -7.61 -9.24 -16.92
C ALA A 7 -9.02 -8.91 -16.42
N ALA A 8 -9.62 -9.78 -15.60
CA ALA A 8 -10.97 -9.59 -15.05
C ALA A 8 -11.04 -10.01 -13.56
N PRO A 9 -10.26 -9.38 -12.67
CA PRO A 9 -10.16 -9.76 -11.26
C PRO A 9 -11.46 -9.62 -10.46
N GLU A 10 -12.35 -8.74 -10.90
CA GLU A 10 -13.68 -8.48 -10.35
C GLU A 10 -14.65 -9.65 -10.57
N ARG A 11 -14.49 -10.38 -11.67
CA ARG A 11 -15.41 -11.46 -12.06
C ARG A 11 -15.37 -12.66 -11.10
N THR A 12 -16.45 -13.42 -11.07
CA THR A 12 -16.57 -14.67 -10.32
C THR A 12 -15.65 -15.75 -10.91
N ALA A 13 -15.39 -16.82 -10.14
CA ALA A 13 -14.57 -17.92 -10.63
C ALA A 13 -15.23 -18.65 -11.83
N GLY A 14 -16.56 -18.70 -11.87
CA GLY A 14 -17.34 -19.30 -12.96
C GLY A 14 -17.21 -18.53 -14.27
N GLU A 15 -17.33 -17.21 -14.22
CA GLU A 15 -17.21 -16.36 -15.41
C GLU A 15 -15.79 -16.40 -16.00
N ILE A 16 -14.77 -16.42 -15.14
CA ILE A 16 -13.37 -16.56 -15.59
C ILE A 16 -13.13 -17.95 -16.17
N ALA A 17 -13.68 -19.00 -15.55
CA ALA A 17 -13.59 -20.37 -16.04
C ALA A 17 -14.19 -20.50 -17.45
N ALA A 18 -15.40 -19.97 -17.66
CA ALA A 18 -16.07 -19.94 -18.96
C ALA A 18 -15.27 -19.14 -20.00
N MET A 19 -14.76 -17.96 -19.65
CA MET A 19 -13.97 -17.12 -20.55
C MET A 19 -12.64 -17.77 -20.98
N LEU A 20 -12.02 -18.52 -20.07
CA LEU A 20 -10.70 -19.14 -20.31
C LEU A 20 -10.80 -20.59 -20.80
N GLY A 21 -11.99 -21.19 -20.85
CA GLY A 21 -12.20 -22.60 -21.19
C GLY A 21 -11.55 -23.57 -20.19
N VAL A 22 -11.55 -23.22 -18.89
CA VAL A 22 -10.92 -24.01 -17.83
C VAL A 22 -11.92 -24.36 -16.74
N SER A 23 -11.59 -25.31 -15.86
CA SER A 23 -12.45 -25.64 -14.72
C SER A 23 -12.50 -24.50 -13.68
N THR A 24 -13.66 -24.34 -13.03
CA THR A 24 -13.85 -23.43 -11.89
C THR A 24 -12.86 -23.71 -10.75
N SER A 25 -12.53 -24.99 -10.52
CA SER A 25 -11.58 -25.43 -9.50
C SER A 25 -10.17 -24.91 -9.79
N SER A 26 -9.73 -24.92 -11.05
CA SER A 26 -8.44 -24.36 -11.47
C SER A 26 -8.35 -22.86 -11.15
N VAL A 27 -9.44 -22.12 -11.34
CA VAL A 27 -9.50 -20.68 -10.98
C VAL A 27 -9.44 -20.48 -9.46
N ARG A 28 -10.14 -21.31 -8.67
CA ARG A 28 -10.10 -21.27 -7.20
C ARG A 28 -8.70 -21.56 -6.66
N HIS A 29 -8.04 -22.61 -7.14
CA HIS A 29 -6.66 -22.94 -6.72
C HIS A 29 -5.67 -21.84 -7.08
N ALA A 30 -5.80 -21.24 -8.27
CA ALA A 30 -4.98 -20.10 -8.64
C ALA A 30 -5.20 -18.90 -7.70
N ARG A 31 -6.45 -18.59 -7.33
CA ARG A 31 -6.77 -17.53 -6.36
C ARG A 31 -6.31 -17.85 -4.94
N GLN A 32 -6.31 -19.10 -4.54
CA GLN A 32 -5.80 -19.52 -3.24
C GLN A 32 -4.28 -19.33 -3.14
N ARG A 33 -3.57 -19.59 -4.23
CA ARG A 33 -2.10 -19.46 -4.30
C ARG A 33 -1.63 -18.02 -4.50
N TYR A 34 -2.33 -17.23 -5.29
CA TYR A 34 -1.88 -15.90 -5.73
C TYR A 34 -2.78 -14.73 -5.26
N GLY A 35 -3.84 -15.04 -4.51
CA GLY A 35 -4.86 -14.06 -4.12
C GLY A 35 -5.81 -13.69 -5.26
N ARG A 36 -6.80 -12.83 -4.95
CA ARG A 36 -7.48 -12.07 -5.99
C ARG A 36 -6.51 -11.02 -6.49
N PHE A 37 -6.08 -11.16 -7.73
CA PHE A 37 -5.24 -10.18 -8.41
C PHE A 37 -5.88 -8.81 -8.21
N ALA A 38 -5.22 -7.89 -7.49
CA ALA A 38 -5.78 -6.57 -7.29
C ALA A 38 -6.01 -5.94 -8.67
N PRO A 39 -7.18 -5.33 -8.94
CA PRO A 39 -7.37 -4.60 -10.18
C PRO A 39 -6.23 -3.58 -10.28
N LYS A 40 -5.43 -3.68 -11.34
CA LYS A 40 -4.33 -2.74 -11.63
C LYS A 40 -4.79 -1.27 -11.63
N TRP A 41 -6.11 -1.07 -11.70
CA TRP A 41 -6.81 0.21 -11.84
C TRP A 41 -7.29 0.83 -10.51
N LYS A 42 -7.23 0.12 -9.37
CA LYS A 42 -7.55 0.75 -8.08
C LYS A 42 -6.36 1.57 -7.62
N VAL A 43 -6.34 2.84 -8.00
CA VAL A 43 -5.45 3.82 -7.39
C VAL A 43 -5.82 3.89 -5.90
N PRO A 44 -4.89 3.57 -4.98
CA PRO A 44 -5.20 3.65 -3.56
C PRO A 44 -5.58 5.08 -3.21
N LEU A 45 -6.57 5.22 -2.33
CA LEU A 45 -6.96 6.51 -1.79
C LEU A 45 -5.98 6.91 -0.68
N CYS A 46 -5.82 8.21 -0.49
CA CYS A 46 -5.00 8.80 0.55
C CYS A 46 -5.40 8.26 1.92
N GLN A 47 -4.43 7.71 2.66
CA GLN A 47 -4.67 7.15 3.99
C GLN A 47 -5.10 8.18 5.03
N ARG A 48 -4.77 9.47 4.80
CA ARG A 48 -5.15 10.57 5.70
C ARG A 48 -6.55 11.10 5.45
N CYS A 49 -6.89 11.42 4.19
CA CYS A 49 -8.17 12.07 3.87
C CYS A 49 -9.21 11.16 3.23
N GLY A 50 -8.83 9.97 2.76
CA GLY A 50 -9.73 8.98 2.16
C GLY A 50 -10.41 9.39 0.85
N ALA A 51 -10.29 10.65 0.41
CA ALA A 51 -11.05 11.20 -0.71
C ALA A 51 -10.25 11.26 -2.03
N HIS A 52 -8.94 11.45 -1.94
CA HIS A 52 -8.08 11.73 -3.09
C HIS A 52 -7.15 10.56 -3.40
N PRO A 53 -6.77 10.33 -4.67
CA PRO A 53 -5.78 9.32 -5.02
C PRO A 53 -4.42 9.61 -4.37
N VAL A 54 -3.69 8.55 -4.06
CA VAL A 54 -2.28 8.64 -3.64
C VAL A 54 -1.45 9.29 -4.74
N TRP A 55 -0.57 10.21 -4.34
CA TRP A 55 0.31 10.92 -5.27
C TRP A 55 1.46 10.02 -5.73
N SER A 56 1.20 9.22 -6.77
CA SER A 56 2.12 8.19 -7.26
C SER A 56 3.39 8.73 -7.93
N GLU A 57 3.35 9.96 -8.43
CA GLU A 57 4.49 10.63 -9.08
C GLU A 57 5.56 11.06 -8.06
N SER A 58 5.17 11.32 -6.81
CA SER A 58 6.09 11.68 -5.74
C SER A 58 6.52 10.43 -4.98
N ARG A 59 7.83 10.25 -4.80
CA ARG A 59 8.39 9.15 -4.00
C ARG A 59 7.84 9.17 -2.57
N ASP A 60 7.70 10.35 -1.97
CA ASP A 60 7.18 10.50 -0.60
C ASP A 60 5.68 10.22 -0.55
N GLY A 61 4.91 10.74 -1.51
CA GLY A 61 3.47 10.48 -1.60
C GLY A 61 3.17 9.00 -1.73
N LYS A 62 3.94 8.29 -2.55
CA LYS A 62 3.87 6.83 -2.68
C LYS A 62 4.31 6.09 -1.41
N ARG A 63 5.39 6.54 -0.76
CA ARG A 63 5.90 5.93 0.49
C ARG A 63 4.94 6.09 1.65
N TRP A 64 4.30 7.26 1.78
CA TRP A 64 3.39 7.58 2.87
C TRP A 64 1.94 7.22 2.58
N GLY A 65 1.60 6.86 1.34
CA GLY A 65 0.22 6.56 0.95
C GLY A 65 -0.68 7.79 1.01
N LEU A 66 -0.16 8.97 0.64
CA LEU A 66 -0.86 10.25 0.77
C LEU A 66 -1.15 10.88 -0.59
N CYS A 67 -2.24 11.65 -0.67
CA CYS A 67 -2.47 12.53 -1.82
C CYS A 67 -1.48 13.71 -1.82
N ARG A 68 -1.48 14.48 -2.91
CA ARG A 68 -0.54 15.60 -3.09
C ARG A 68 -0.59 16.60 -1.93
N GLN A 69 -1.78 17.06 -1.55
CA GLN A 69 -1.93 18.04 -0.48
C GLN A 69 -1.42 17.50 0.86
N CYS A 70 -1.89 16.32 1.28
CA CYS A 70 -1.45 15.70 2.53
C CYS A 70 0.06 15.43 2.55
N THR A 71 0.66 15.11 1.40
CA THR A 71 2.12 14.93 1.27
C THR A 71 2.86 16.24 1.49
N LEU A 72 2.37 17.36 0.93
CA LEU A 72 2.98 18.67 1.11
C LEU A 72 2.84 19.16 2.55
N ASP A 73 1.68 18.94 3.17
CA ASP A 73 1.45 19.27 4.59
C ASP A 73 2.41 18.49 5.50
N GLU A 74 2.60 17.20 5.22
CA GLU A 74 3.53 16.34 5.96
C GLU A 74 4.98 16.81 5.79
N ARG A 75 5.40 17.13 4.56
CA ARG A 75 6.72 17.73 4.30
C ARG A 75 6.92 19.02 5.07
N ALA A 76 5.92 19.90 5.07
CA ALA A 76 6.00 21.17 5.79
C ALA A 76 6.06 20.96 7.30
N TYR A 77 5.34 19.97 7.84
CA TYR A 77 5.42 19.59 9.24
C TYR A 77 6.82 19.07 9.61
N ILE A 78 7.37 18.16 8.80
CA ILE A 78 8.73 17.62 8.98
C ILE A 78 9.78 18.74 8.87
N ALA A 79 9.65 19.65 7.91
CA ALA A 79 10.58 20.78 7.77
C ALA A 79 10.58 21.68 9.02
N ARG A 80 9.41 21.95 9.62
CA ARG A 80 9.30 22.77 10.84
C ARG A 80 9.70 22.04 12.12
N ASN A 81 9.49 20.73 12.19
CA ASN A 81 9.60 19.95 13.44
C ASN A 81 10.73 18.91 13.45
N GLY A 82 11.43 18.74 12.33
CA GLY A 82 12.38 17.64 12.11
C GLY A 82 13.46 17.56 13.17
N GLU A 83 14.09 18.68 13.51
CA GLU A 83 15.13 18.74 14.53
C GLU A 83 14.62 18.39 15.93
N ARG A 84 13.40 18.84 16.26
CA ARG A 84 12.76 18.52 17.54
C ARG A 84 12.47 17.02 17.62
N MET A 85 11.92 16.43 16.55
CA MET A 85 11.63 15.00 16.48
C MET A 85 12.91 14.16 16.55
N ALA A 86 13.98 14.57 15.86
CA ALA A 86 15.27 13.88 15.90
C ALA A 86 15.88 13.89 17.30
N ARG A 87 15.80 15.02 18.01
CA ARG A 87 16.26 15.12 19.41
C ARG A 87 15.50 14.17 20.34
N VAL A 88 14.17 14.13 20.22
CA VAL A 88 13.33 13.24 21.03
C VAL A 88 13.65 11.76 20.72
N ASP A 89 13.76 11.39 19.44
CA ASP A 89 14.07 10.02 19.05
C ASP A 89 15.46 9.59 19.54
N ASN A 90 16.47 10.46 19.43
CA ASN A 90 17.80 10.19 19.96
C ASN A 90 17.79 9.99 21.48
N ALA A 91 17.08 10.85 22.23
CA ALA A 91 16.94 10.69 23.68
C ALA A 91 16.28 9.35 24.05
N GLN A 92 15.24 8.94 23.31
CA GLN A 92 14.60 7.64 23.51
C GLN A 92 15.56 6.48 23.23
N ARG A 93 16.35 6.54 22.15
CA ARG A 93 17.35 5.51 21.83
C ARG A 93 18.41 5.39 22.93
N GLN A 94 18.90 6.53 23.43
CA GLN A 94 19.87 6.54 24.53
C GLN A 94 19.29 5.95 25.82
N ALA A 95 18.06 6.30 26.18
CA ALA A 95 17.39 5.74 27.35
C ALA A 95 17.23 4.21 27.24
N ARG A 96 16.79 3.71 26.07
CA ARG A 96 16.67 2.27 25.80
C ARG A 96 18.00 1.54 25.83
N TRP A 97 19.07 2.17 25.35
CA TRP A 97 20.41 1.59 25.42
C TRP A 97 20.87 1.47 26.87
N LYS A 98 20.73 2.54 27.65
CA LYS A 98 21.09 2.56 29.08
C LYS A 98 20.30 1.53 29.89
N SER A 99 19.00 1.37 29.63
CA SER A 99 18.18 0.39 30.34
C SER A 99 18.56 -1.07 30.03
N ARG A 100 19.19 -1.33 28.88
CA ARG A 100 19.61 -2.68 28.46
C ARG A 100 21.01 -3.07 28.95
N HIS A 101 21.84 -2.10 29.33
CA HIS A 101 23.25 -2.30 29.72
C HIS A 101 23.50 -1.86 31.17
N LYS A 102 22.45 -1.94 31.99
CA LYS A 102 22.50 -1.77 33.45
C LYS A 102 22.33 -3.14 34.08
#